data_AF-A0A2D8KZI4-F1
#
_entry.id   AF-A0A2D8KZI4-F1
#
_cell.length_a   1.000
_cell.length_b   1.000
_cell.length_c   1.000
_cell.angle_alpha   90.00
_cell.angle_beta   90.00
_cell.angle_gamma   90.00
#
_symmetry.space_group_name_H-M   'P 1'
#
loop_
_entity.id
_entity.type
_entity.pdbx_description
1 polymer ?
#
loop_
_entity_poly.entity_id
_entity_poly.type
_entity_poly.pdbx_seq_one_letter_code
_entity_poly.pdbx_strand_id
1 'polypeptide(L)'
;EEVDEIAQGRVWAGETALELGLIDNLGNMEDAIERAAELAELEDYKTFYPASPSEWTNQLFSQLFSKIKYFIDSKAEEKTLIEWSFELVDDLESFNDPKGIYLKCLDCLLY
;
A
#
# COMPACT_ATOMS: atom_id res chain seq x y z
N GLU A 1 -38.94 6.79 5.62
CA GLU A 1 -39.32 7.05 7.02
C GLU A 1 -38.55 6.15 7.97
N GLU A 2 -38.59 4.82 7.81
CA GLU A 2 -37.90 3.88 8.71
C GLU A 2 -36.38 4.12 8.85
N VAL A 3 -35.71 4.51 7.76
CA VAL A 3 -34.27 4.87 7.77
C VAL A 3 -34.00 6.13 8.61
N ASP A 4 -34.92 7.10 8.64
CA ASP A 4 -34.72 8.37 9.35
C ASP A 4 -34.78 8.18 10.87
N GLU A 5 -35.60 7.22 11.35
CA GLU A 5 -35.68 6.90 12.79
C GLU A 5 -34.40 6.22 13.31
N ILE A 6 -33.74 5.42 12.47
CA ILE A 6 -32.49 4.72 12.83
C ILE A 6 -31.23 5.54 12.50
N ALA A 7 -31.34 6.54 11.63
CA ALA A 7 -30.25 7.42 11.20
C ALA A 7 -30.36 8.81 11.84
N GLN A 8 -29.81 8.98 13.05
CA GLN A 8 -29.75 10.27 13.75
C GLN A 8 -28.37 10.49 14.42
N GLY A 9 -27.29 10.06 13.74
CA GLY A 9 -25.93 10.09 14.29
C GLY A 9 -25.69 9.11 15.45
N ARG A 10 -26.62 8.16 15.66
CA ARG A 10 -26.50 7.11 16.67
C ARG A 10 -25.49 6.05 16.22
N VAL A 11 -24.64 5.61 17.15
CA VAL A 11 -23.73 4.48 16.96
C VAL A 11 -24.45 3.18 17.32
N TRP A 12 -24.28 2.16 16.49
CA TRP A 12 -24.86 0.84 16.67
C TRP A 12 -23.76 -0.21 16.88
N ALA A 13 -24.02 -1.16 17.79
CA ALA A 13 -23.22 -2.38 17.84
C ALA A 13 -23.51 -3.23 16.60
N GLY A 14 -22.54 -4.04 16.15
CA GLY A 14 -22.69 -4.86 14.94
C GLY A 14 -23.93 -5.76 14.98
N GLU A 15 -24.20 -6.41 16.11
CA GLU A 15 -25.37 -7.29 16.29
C GLU A 15 -26.69 -6.53 16.06
N THR A 16 -26.82 -5.35 16.67
CA THR A 16 -28.00 -4.50 16.48
C THR A 16 -28.09 -3.96 15.06
N ALA A 17 -26.96 -3.61 14.43
CA ALA A 17 -26.94 -3.18 13.04
C ALA A 17 -27.43 -4.28 12.10
N LEU A 18 -27.12 -5.55 12.39
CA LEU A 18 -27.64 -6.71 11.66
C LEU A 18 -29.15 -6.87 11.87
N GLU A 19 -29.63 -6.80 13.11
CA GLU A 19 -31.07 -6.88 13.42
C GLU A 19 -31.89 -5.77 12.74
N LEU A 20 -31.32 -4.58 12.63
CA LEU A 20 -31.92 -3.43 11.94
C LEU A 20 -31.75 -3.46 10.41
N GLY A 21 -31.04 -4.46 9.87
CA GLY A 21 -30.77 -4.58 8.43
C GLY A 21 -29.84 -3.51 7.87
N LEU A 22 -29.01 -2.89 8.71
CA LEU A 22 -28.01 -1.89 8.30
C LEU A 22 -26.75 -2.53 7.70
N ILE A 23 -26.49 -3.80 8.03
CA ILE A 23 -25.41 -4.63 7.47
C ILE A 23 -25.98 -6.00 7.09
N ASP A 24 -25.32 -6.69 6.17
CA ASP A 24 -25.79 -7.99 5.70
C ASP A 24 -25.35 -9.15 6.60
N ASN A 25 -24.14 -9.07 7.18
CA ASN A 25 -23.54 -10.14 7.97
C ASN A 25 -22.56 -9.61 9.03
N LEU A 26 -22.33 -10.42 10.06
CA LEU A 26 -21.24 -10.24 11.02
C LEU A 26 -20.04 -11.11 10.62
N GLY A 27 -18.84 -10.55 10.70
CA GLY A 27 -17.61 -11.24 10.35
C GLY A 27 -16.37 -10.35 10.54
N ASN A 28 -15.22 -10.89 10.16
CA ASN A 28 -13.94 -10.21 10.15
C ASN A 28 -13.56 -9.79 8.71
N MET A 29 -12.30 -9.39 8.52
CA MET A 29 -11.79 -8.97 7.20
C MET A 29 -11.66 -10.17 6.26
N GLU A 30 -11.22 -11.32 6.75
CA GLU A 30 -11.07 -12.55 5.98
C GLU A 30 -12.42 -13.02 5.41
N ASP A 31 -13.48 -12.99 6.21
CA ASP A 31 -14.84 -13.32 5.77
C ASP A 31 -15.31 -12.39 4.63
N ALA A 32 -14.98 -11.09 4.73
CA ALA A 32 -15.31 -10.11 3.69
C ALA A 32 -14.52 -10.35 2.39
N ILE A 33 -13.25 -10.74 2.50
CA ILE A 33 -12.38 -11.08 1.36
C ILE A 33 -12.90 -12.34 0.65
N GLU A 34 -13.17 -13.39 1.40
CA GLU A 34 -13.70 -14.65 0.87
C GLU A 34 -15.03 -14.42 0.17
N ARG A 35 -15.94 -13.68 0.81
CA ARG A 35 -17.23 -13.34 0.20
C ARG A 35 -17.08 -12.55 -1.10
N ALA A 36 -16.12 -11.64 -1.17
CA ALA A 36 -15.82 -10.91 -2.40
C ALA A 36 -15.28 -11.82 -3.51
N ALA A 37 -14.41 -12.79 -3.17
CA ALA A 37 -13.88 -13.76 -4.12
C ALA A 37 -14.97 -14.70 -4.64
N GLU A 38 -15.88 -15.17 -3.77
CA GLU A 38 -17.04 -15.98 -4.17
C GLU A 38 -17.94 -15.23 -5.17
N LEU A 39 -18.27 -13.97 -4.88
CA LEU A 39 -19.10 -13.14 -5.75
C LEU A 39 -18.44 -12.85 -7.11
N ALA A 40 -17.11 -12.87 -7.15
CA ALA A 40 -16.32 -12.69 -8.36
C ALA A 40 -15.95 -14.00 -9.06
N GLU A 41 -16.39 -15.16 -8.54
CA GLU A 41 -16.06 -16.50 -9.05
C GLU A 41 -14.54 -16.75 -9.15
N LEU A 42 -13.78 -16.30 -8.16
CA LEU A 42 -12.31 -16.45 -8.11
C LEU A 42 -11.91 -17.62 -7.21
N GLU A 43 -11.22 -18.60 -7.77
CA GLU A 43 -10.66 -19.73 -7.01
C GLU A 43 -9.24 -19.45 -6.47
N ASP A 44 -8.44 -18.68 -7.19
CA ASP A 44 -7.08 -18.29 -6.80
C ASP A 44 -6.93 -16.77 -6.87
N TYR A 45 -6.67 -16.16 -5.73
CA TYR A 45 -6.54 -14.71 -5.59
C TYR A 45 -5.49 -14.35 -4.54
N LYS A 46 -4.97 -13.12 -4.65
CA LYS A 46 -4.08 -12.53 -3.66
C LYS A 46 -4.62 -11.18 -3.25
N THR A 47 -4.56 -10.92 -1.95
CA THR A 47 -4.88 -9.61 -1.40
C THR A 47 -3.61 -8.81 -1.19
N PHE A 48 -3.70 -7.49 -1.36
CA PHE A 48 -2.65 -6.56 -1.02
C PHE A 48 -3.29 -5.28 -0.51
N TYR A 49 -2.60 -4.60 0.41
CA TYR A 49 -3.00 -3.27 0.82
C TYR A 49 -2.40 -2.27 -0.18
N PRO A 50 -3.22 -1.53 -0.94
CA PRO A 50 -2.69 -0.53 -1.85
C PRO A 50 -2.01 0.56 -1.03
N ALA A 51 -0.69 0.67 -1.14
CA ALA A 51 0.02 1.83 -0.68
C ALA A 51 -0.28 2.99 -1.64
N SER A 52 -0.78 4.11 -1.11
CA SER A 52 -0.90 5.33 -1.92
C SER A 52 0.49 5.71 -2.40
N PRO A 53 0.74 5.77 -3.73
CA PRO A 53 2.03 6.25 -4.22
C PRO A 53 2.23 7.67 -3.71
N SER A 54 3.33 7.92 -3.03
CA SER A 54 3.63 9.25 -2.53
C SER A 54 3.83 10.20 -3.72
N GLU A 55 3.29 11.42 -3.67
CA GLU A 55 3.47 12.37 -4.79
C GLU A 55 4.95 12.66 -5.07
N TRP A 56 5.80 12.59 -4.05
CA TRP A 56 7.23 12.83 -4.17
C TRP A 56 7.96 11.70 -4.91
N THR A 57 7.56 10.43 -4.78
CA THR A 57 8.19 9.32 -5.52
C THR A 57 7.91 9.43 -7.01
N ASN A 58 6.69 9.83 -7.39
CA ASN A 58 6.35 10.12 -8.79
C ASN A 58 7.17 11.29 -9.35
N GLN A 59 7.38 12.35 -8.55
CA GLN A 59 8.20 13.49 -8.95
C GLN A 59 9.68 13.11 -9.07
N LEU A 60 10.23 12.38 -8.10
CA LEU A 60 11.62 11.90 -8.13
C LEU A 60 11.86 10.97 -9.34
N PHE A 61 10.96 10.00 -9.57
CA PHE A 61 11.01 9.11 -10.72
C PHE A 61 11.00 9.90 -12.03
N SER A 62 10.11 10.88 -12.18
CA SER A 62 10.08 11.71 -13.39
C SER A 62 11.38 12.51 -13.61
N GLN A 63 12.01 13.00 -12.54
CA GLN A 63 13.26 13.76 -12.62
C GLN A 63 14.49 12.88 -12.91
N LEU A 64 14.51 11.65 -12.38
CA LEU A 64 15.57 10.68 -12.64
C LEU A 64 15.46 10.12 -14.06
N PHE A 65 14.28 9.67 -14.48
CA PHE A 65 14.08 9.03 -15.79
C PHE A 65 14.12 10.00 -16.97
N SER A 66 13.77 11.28 -16.76
CA SER A 66 13.89 12.31 -17.81
C SER A 66 15.34 12.60 -18.21
N LYS A 67 16.31 12.40 -17.31
CA LYS A 67 17.75 12.53 -17.61
C LYS A 67 18.36 11.25 -18.19
N ILE A 68 17.84 10.08 -17.80
CA ILE A 68 18.31 8.77 -18.28
C ILE A 68 17.94 8.53 -19.75
N LYS A 69 16.83 9.11 -20.24
CA LYS A 69 16.42 9.01 -21.66
C LYS A 69 17.48 9.54 -22.65
N TYR A 70 18.35 10.46 -22.22
CA TYR A 70 19.47 10.95 -23.04
C TYR A 70 20.71 10.03 -23.02
N PHE A 71 20.84 9.17 -22.00
CA PHE A 71 21.98 8.24 -21.84
C PHE A 71 21.70 6.84 -22.40
N ILE A 72 20.44 6.45 -22.62
CA ILE A 72 20.05 5.15 -23.20
C ILE A 72 20.05 5.16 -24.75
N ASP A 73 20.63 6.17 -25.39
CA ASP A 73 20.92 6.11 -26.84
C ASP A 73 22.38 5.69 -27.15
N SER A 74 23.24 5.53 -26.13
CA SER A 74 24.54 4.90 -26.31
C SER A 74 24.50 3.44 -25.85
N LYS A 75 24.57 2.53 -26.82
CA LYS A 75 24.94 1.12 -26.65
C LYS A 75 25.96 0.95 -25.51
N ALA A 76 25.55 0.36 -24.39
CA ALA A 76 26.44 0.03 -23.29
C ALA A 76 26.29 -1.45 -22.94
N GLU A 77 27.12 -2.26 -23.57
CA GLU A 77 27.48 -3.61 -23.13
C GLU A 77 28.31 -3.50 -21.84
N GLU A 78 27.71 -3.28 -20.67
CA GLU A 78 28.36 -3.65 -19.41
C GLU A 78 27.33 -3.76 -18.27
N LYS A 79 26.92 -5.00 -17.99
CA LYS A 79 25.96 -5.38 -16.94
C LYS A 79 26.53 -5.26 -15.52
N THR A 80 27.78 -4.85 -15.36
CA THR A 80 28.56 -4.96 -14.10
C THR A 80 28.39 -3.77 -13.16
N LEU A 81 28.02 -2.59 -13.65
CA LEU A 81 27.83 -1.38 -12.83
C LEU A 81 26.46 -1.31 -12.13
N ILE A 82 25.51 -2.14 -12.56
CA ILE A 82 24.12 -2.15 -12.05
C ILE A 82 24.00 -2.99 -10.77
N GLU A 83 24.82 -4.05 -10.61
CA GLU A 83 24.75 -4.95 -9.45
C GLU A 83 25.21 -4.29 -8.13
N TRP A 84 26.12 -3.32 -8.18
CA TRP A 84 26.64 -2.65 -6.98
C TRP A 84 25.75 -1.50 -6.47
N SER A 85 24.70 -1.14 -7.22
CA SER A 85 23.84 0.00 -6.89
C SER A 85 22.55 -0.33 -6.13
N PHE A 86 22.20 -1.61 -5.94
CA PHE A 86 20.88 -1.98 -5.39
C PHE A 86 20.79 -2.09 -3.86
N GLU A 87 21.88 -2.37 -3.15
CA GLU A 87 21.85 -2.48 -1.68
C GLU A 87 21.50 -1.15 -1.00
N LEU A 88 21.83 -0.03 -1.66
CA LEU A 88 21.51 1.33 -1.21
C LEU A 88 20.05 1.75 -1.48
N VAL A 89 19.34 1.06 -2.38
CA VAL A 89 17.98 1.43 -2.79
C VAL A 89 16.94 0.83 -1.84
N ASP A 90 17.15 -0.40 -1.39
CA ASP A 90 16.28 -1.07 -0.40
C ASP A 90 16.23 -0.27 0.92
N ASP A 91 17.38 0.24 1.34
CA ASP A 91 17.50 1.09 2.53
C ASP A 91 16.72 2.41 2.39
N LEU A 92 16.60 2.94 1.17
CA LEU A 92 15.88 4.18 0.90
C LEU A 92 14.35 4.00 0.97
N GLU A 93 13.84 2.80 0.66
CA GLU A 93 12.41 2.49 0.81
C GLU A 93 11.97 2.49 2.28
N SER A 94 12.88 2.18 3.21
CA SER A 94 12.62 2.21 4.65
C SER A 94 12.44 3.63 5.22
N PHE A 95 12.78 4.66 4.45
CA PHE A 95 12.71 6.07 4.86
C PHE A 95 11.39 6.71 4.39
N ASN A 96 10.30 6.39 5.10
CA ASN A 96 8.94 6.85 4.80
C ASN A 96 8.33 7.80 5.84
N ASP A 97 9.14 8.48 6.65
CA ASP A 97 8.68 9.43 7.68
C ASP A 97 8.07 10.70 7.03
N PRO A 98 6.80 11.05 7.33
CA PRO A 98 6.12 12.19 6.72
C PRO A 98 6.73 13.56 7.03
N LYS A 99 7.55 13.67 8.09
CA LYS A 99 8.27 14.90 8.45
C LYS A 99 9.69 14.92 7.87
N GLY A 100 10.11 13.86 7.19
CA GLY A 100 11.40 13.75 6.53
C GLY A 100 12.58 13.66 7.50
N ILE A 101 12.37 13.16 8.72
CA ILE A 101 13.43 13.02 9.73
C ILE A 101 13.83 11.55 9.82
N TYR A 102 15.10 11.27 9.54
CA TYR A 102 15.65 9.91 9.51
C TYR A 102 16.89 9.81 10.40
N LEU A 103 16.99 8.71 11.13
CA LEU A 103 18.17 8.37 11.92
C LEU A 103 18.52 6.92 11.65
N LYS A 104 19.64 6.71 10.96
CA LYS A 104 20.16 5.37 10.67
C LYS A 104 21.42 5.11 11.48
N CYS A 105 21.38 4.04 12.25
CA CYS A 105 22.51 3.56 13.02
C CYS A 105 23.29 2.56 12.17
N LEU A 106 24.53 2.89 11.81
CA LEU A 106 25.38 2.03 10.97
C LEU A 106 26.07 0.92 11.76
N ASP A 107 26.25 1.11 13.07
CA ASP A 107 26.86 0.16 14.00
C ASP A 107 26.04 0.09 15.29
N CYS A 108 24.86 -0.52 15.20
CA CYS A 108 24.07 -0.82 16.37
C CYS A 108 24.48 -2.19 16.91
N LEU A 109 25.30 -2.19 17.97
CA LEU A 109 25.63 -3.41 18.71
C LEU A 109 24.34 -3.97 19.33
N LEU A 110 23.81 -5.02 18.73
CA LEU A 110 22.77 -5.86 19.32
C LEU A 110 23.41 -6.66 20.45
N TYR A 111 23.06 -6.34 21.70
CA TYR A 111 23.20 -7.25 22.83
C TYR A 111 21.95 -8.09 22.99
#